data_AF-A0A1D2IFN9-F1
#
_entry.id   AF-A0A1D2IFN9-F1
#
_cell.length_a   1.000
_cell.length_b   1.000
_cell.length_c   1.000
_cell.angle_alpha   90.00
_cell.angle_beta   90.00
_cell.angle_gamma   90.00
#
_symmetry.space_group_name_H-M   'P 1'
#
loop_
_entity.id
_entity.type
_entity.pdbx_description
1 polymer ?
#
loop_
_entity_poly.entity_id
_entity_poly.type
_entity_poly.pdbx_seq_one_letter_code
_entity_poly.pdbx_strand_id
1 'polypeptide(L)'
;MTQEGAGLPGRDPEAVSRFVEHFAAQLAAAGVPRMPARVFAALLVSDTGLSTSAELGETLRISPAAVSGAVRYLDQQHLVSREREPGSRRERYRVRGDQWYEALTSREAVLRRWQDALREGVASVGPDTPAGLRLAETLAFFEFVEKEIETLMDRWRAHREERFGRG
;
A
#
# COMPACT_ATOMS: atom_id res chain seq x y z
N MET A 1 -13.21 -24.96 -29.07
CA MET A 1 -11.81 -25.24 -28.70
C MET A 1 -11.40 -24.17 -27.70
N THR A 2 -11.57 -24.47 -26.43
CA THR A 2 -11.26 -23.63 -25.26
C THR A 2 -9.74 -23.59 -25.10
N GLN A 3 -9.13 -22.40 -25.12
CA GLN A 3 -7.73 -22.25 -24.70
C GLN A 3 -7.68 -22.07 -23.19
N GLU A 4 -7.03 -23.04 -22.56
CA GLU A 4 -6.67 -23.13 -21.16
C GLU A 4 -5.69 -22.01 -20.77
N GLY A 5 -5.80 -21.56 -19.52
CA GLY A 5 -4.94 -20.56 -18.92
C GLY A 5 -3.48 -20.96 -18.95
N ALA A 6 -2.67 -20.20 -19.69
CA ALA A 6 -1.22 -20.33 -19.68
C ALA A 6 -0.65 -19.62 -18.45
N GLY A 7 -0.61 -20.33 -17.31
CA GLY A 7 0.39 -20.05 -16.28
C GLY A 7 1.77 -20.43 -16.83
N LEU A 8 2.76 -19.54 -16.72
CA LEU A 8 4.12 -19.80 -17.18
C LEU A 8 4.68 -21.10 -16.57
N PRO A 9 5.46 -21.91 -17.30
CA PRO A 9 6.02 -23.14 -16.78
C PRO A 9 7.01 -22.84 -15.64
N GLY A 10 6.73 -23.34 -14.43
CA GLY A 10 7.74 -23.49 -13.37
C GLY A 10 7.42 -23.04 -11.95
N ARG A 11 6.28 -22.38 -11.68
CA ARG A 11 5.89 -22.04 -10.29
C ARG A 11 4.88 -23.03 -9.74
N ASP A 12 5.17 -23.63 -8.59
CA ASP A 12 4.22 -24.42 -7.80
C ASP A 12 3.07 -23.50 -7.34
N PRO A 13 1.82 -23.70 -7.84
CA PRO A 13 0.67 -22.87 -7.45
C PRO A 13 0.40 -22.91 -5.95
N GLU A 14 0.70 -24.02 -5.28
CA GLU A 14 0.53 -24.12 -3.83
C GLU A 14 1.57 -23.29 -3.09
N ALA A 15 2.83 -23.27 -3.55
CA ALA A 15 3.86 -22.42 -2.97
C ALA A 15 3.50 -20.94 -3.09
N VAL A 16 2.99 -20.51 -4.24
CA VAL A 16 2.53 -19.12 -4.45
C VAL A 16 1.37 -18.80 -3.52
N SER A 17 0.37 -19.70 -3.42
CA SER A 17 -0.77 -19.53 -2.52
C SER A 17 -0.34 -19.43 -1.05
N ARG A 18 0.58 -20.29 -0.60
CA ARG A 18 1.16 -20.23 0.75
C ARG A 18 1.87 -18.91 1.02
N PHE A 19 2.63 -18.41 0.04
CA PHE A 19 3.29 -17.11 0.16
C PHE A 19 2.28 -15.97 0.26
N VAL A 20 1.24 -15.95 -0.60
CA VAL A 20 0.19 -14.94 -0.58
C VAL A 20 -0.49 -14.89 0.79
N GLU A 21 -0.89 -16.03 1.34
CA GLU A 21 -1.54 -16.09 2.65
C GLU A 21 -0.58 -15.68 3.79
N HIS A 22 0.69 -16.10 3.73
CA HIS A 22 1.68 -15.73 4.73
C HIS A 22 1.97 -14.22 4.72
N PHE A 23 2.23 -13.64 3.55
CA PHE A 23 2.52 -12.22 3.42
C PHE A 23 1.29 -11.37 3.78
N ALA A 24 0.10 -11.80 3.37
CA ALA A 24 -1.15 -11.14 3.77
C ALA A 24 -1.36 -11.16 5.29
N ALA A 25 -0.96 -12.23 5.98
CA ALA A 25 -1.02 -12.28 7.45
C ALA A 25 -0.07 -11.26 8.10
N GLN A 26 1.12 -11.06 7.55
CA GLN A 26 2.07 -10.04 8.04
C GLN A 26 1.53 -8.62 7.82
N LEU A 27 0.98 -8.34 6.64
CA LEU A 27 0.32 -7.05 6.37
C LEU A 27 -0.88 -6.82 7.31
N ALA A 28 -1.62 -7.88 7.62
CA ALA A 28 -2.73 -7.80 8.56
C ALA A 28 -2.28 -7.50 9.99
N ALA A 29 -1.19 -8.11 10.44
CA ALA A 29 -0.56 -7.79 11.71
C ALA A 29 -0.06 -6.33 11.77
N ALA A 30 0.32 -5.76 10.63
CA ALA A 30 0.72 -4.36 10.48
C ALA A 30 -0.47 -3.37 10.35
N GLY A 31 -1.71 -3.84 10.45
CA GLY A 31 -2.92 -2.99 10.49
C GLY A 31 -3.71 -2.89 9.19
N VAL A 32 -3.29 -3.57 8.11
CA VAL A 32 -4.08 -3.65 6.87
C VAL A 32 -5.24 -4.63 7.07
N PRO A 33 -6.49 -4.32 6.68
CA PRO A 33 -7.57 -5.28 6.83
C PRO A 33 -7.29 -6.57 6.04
N ARG A 34 -7.69 -7.72 6.60
CA ARG A 34 -7.29 -9.06 6.10
C ARG A 34 -7.56 -9.27 4.61
N MET A 35 -8.71 -8.85 4.09
CA MET A 35 -9.06 -9.05 2.69
C MET A 35 -8.28 -8.13 1.73
N PRO A 36 -8.18 -6.81 1.97
CA PRO A 36 -7.20 -5.95 1.29
C PRO A 36 -5.78 -6.53 1.26
N ALA A 37 -5.28 -7.04 2.38
CA ALA A 37 -3.95 -7.63 2.45
C ALA A 37 -3.79 -8.84 1.50
N ARG A 38 -4.79 -9.73 1.45
CA ARG A 38 -4.80 -10.88 0.51
C ARG A 38 -4.86 -10.44 -0.95
N VAL A 39 -5.70 -9.47 -1.28
CA VAL A 39 -5.81 -8.91 -2.65
C VAL A 39 -4.51 -8.24 -3.08
N PHE A 40 -3.90 -7.44 -2.20
CA PHE A 40 -2.63 -6.80 -2.47
C PHE A 40 -1.50 -7.82 -2.69
N ALA A 41 -1.39 -8.83 -1.82
CA ALA A 41 -0.41 -9.90 -1.96
C ALA A 41 -0.59 -10.70 -3.26
N ALA A 42 -1.84 -10.99 -3.66
CA ALA A 42 -2.13 -11.67 -4.93
C ALA A 42 -1.74 -10.84 -6.16
N LEU A 43 -2.02 -9.52 -6.14
CA LEU A 43 -1.58 -8.62 -7.20
C LEU A 43 -0.06 -8.54 -7.29
N LEU A 44 0.63 -8.47 -6.16
CA LEU A 44 2.09 -8.34 -6.09
C LEU A 44 2.82 -9.54 -6.69
N VAL A 45 2.26 -10.76 -6.56
CA VAL A 45 2.84 -11.98 -7.13
C VAL A 45 2.35 -12.30 -8.55
N SER A 46 1.41 -11.52 -9.08
CA SER A 46 0.95 -11.67 -10.46
C SER A 46 2.05 -11.21 -11.43
N ASP A 47 2.24 -11.93 -12.54
CA ASP A 47 3.35 -11.67 -13.46
C ASP A 47 3.35 -10.26 -14.07
N THR A 48 2.17 -9.66 -14.21
CA THR A 48 1.98 -8.33 -14.79
C THR A 48 1.73 -7.25 -13.73
N GLY A 49 1.61 -7.62 -12.45
CA GLY A 49 1.11 -6.75 -11.40
C GLY A 49 -0.34 -6.27 -11.62
N LEU A 50 -1.06 -6.89 -12.56
CA LEU A 50 -2.36 -6.45 -13.07
C LEU A 50 -3.37 -7.59 -12.97
N SER A 51 -4.55 -7.33 -12.41
CA SER A 51 -5.64 -8.32 -12.41
C SER A 51 -7.01 -7.67 -12.43
N THR A 52 -7.99 -8.36 -12.99
CA THR A 52 -9.41 -8.01 -12.97
C THR A 52 -10.07 -8.54 -11.70
N SER A 53 -11.29 -8.06 -11.42
CA SER A 53 -12.06 -8.57 -10.28
C SER A 53 -12.36 -10.07 -10.40
N ALA A 54 -12.54 -10.58 -11.62
CA ALA A 54 -12.80 -12.00 -11.88
C ALA A 54 -11.56 -12.86 -11.59
N GLU A 55 -10.40 -12.47 -12.14
CA GLU A 55 -9.13 -13.17 -11.90
C GLU A 55 -8.76 -13.19 -10.40
N LEU A 56 -8.99 -12.08 -9.69
CA LEU A 56 -8.79 -12.02 -8.23
C LEU A 56 -9.78 -12.91 -7.45
N GLY A 57 -11.05 -12.92 -7.86
CA GLY A 57 -12.08 -13.77 -7.27
C GLY A 57 -11.78 -15.25 -7.41
N GLU A 58 -11.33 -15.66 -8.60
CA GLU A 58 -10.90 -17.04 -8.89
C GLU A 58 -9.66 -17.42 -8.09
N THR A 59 -8.60 -16.60 -8.17
CA THR A 59 -7.30 -16.87 -7.51
C THR A 59 -7.44 -16.98 -6.00
N LEU A 60 -8.17 -16.05 -5.37
CA LEU A 60 -8.31 -16.00 -3.91
C LEU A 60 -9.49 -16.81 -3.39
N ARG A 61 -10.33 -17.34 -4.28
CA ARG A 61 -11.60 -18.03 -3.99
C ARG A 61 -12.52 -17.17 -3.13
N ILE A 62 -12.76 -15.93 -3.57
CA ILE A 62 -13.58 -14.92 -2.86
C ILE A 62 -14.65 -14.34 -3.77
N SER A 63 -15.71 -13.78 -3.15
CA SER A 63 -16.82 -13.20 -3.89
C SER A 63 -16.46 -11.87 -4.58
N PRO A 64 -17.15 -11.48 -5.66
CA PRO A 64 -16.96 -10.18 -6.30
C PRO A 64 -17.14 -8.99 -5.34
N ALA A 65 -18.04 -9.12 -4.35
CA ALA A 65 -18.24 -8.10 -3.32
C ALA A 65 -17.02 -7.95 -2.40
N ALA A 66 -16.39 -9.07 -2.03
CA ALA A 66 -15.16 -9.06 -1.22
C ALA A 66 -13.99 -8.42 -1.99
N VAL A 67 -13.85 -8.72 -3.29
CA VAL A 67 -12.87 -8.06 -4.16
C VAL A 67 -13.14 -6.56 -4.23
N SER A 68 -14.39 -6.15 -4.48
CA SER A 68 -14.77 -4.74 -4.62
C SER A 68 -14.49 -3.93 -3.35
N GLY A 69 -14.81 -4.50 -2.19
CA GLY A 69 -14.51 -3.86 -0.90
C GLY A 69 -13.01 -3.74 -0.64
N ALA A 70 -12.25 -4.79 -0.95
CA ALA A 70 -10.81 -4.81 -0.79
C ALA A 70 -10.09 -3.78 -1.69
N VAL A 71 -10.43 -3.77 -2.98
CA VAL A 71 -9.87 -2.82 -3.94
C VAL A 71 -10.21 -1.39 -3.56
N ARG A 72 -11.45 -1.10 -3.13
CA ARG A 72 -11.83 0.24 -2.69
C ARG A 72 -10.93 0.75 -1.55
N TYR A 73 -10.65 -0.10 -0.57
CA TYR A 73 -9.73 0.24 0.50
C TYR A 73 -8.32 0.50 -0.05
N LEU A 74 -7.80 -0.40 -0.88
CA LEU A 74 -6.44 -0.28 -1.43
C LEU A 74 -6.27 0.98 -2.29
N ASP A 75 -7.28 1.35 -3.07
CA ASP A 75 -7.32 2.58 -3.87
C ASP A 75 -7.33 3.84 -2.99
N GLN A 76 -8.14 3.84 -1.92
CA GLN A 76 -8.14 4.92 -0.91
C GLN A 76 -6.80 5.07 -0.18
N GLN A 77 -6.07 3.97 0.00
CA GLN A 77 -4.73 3.99 0.59
C GLN A 77 -3.63 4.19 -0.45
N HIS A 78 -3.98 4.45 -1.73
CA HIS A 78 -3.04 4.59 -2.85
C HIS A 78 -2.10 3.39 -3.09
N LEU A 79 -2.47 2.21 -2.57
CA LEU A 79 -1.69 0.97 -2.73
C LEU A 79 -1.93 0.28 -4.07
N VAL A 80 -3.05 0.57 -4.73
CA VAL A 80 -3.45 0.01 -6.02
C VAL A 80 -4.06 1.12 -6.86
N SER A 81 -3.75 1.16 -8.15
CA SER A 81 -4.43 2.04 -9.12
C SER A 81 -5.48 1.26 -9.90
N ARG A 82 -6.64 1.89 -10.14
CA ARG A 82 -7.70 1.35 -10.97
C ARG A 82 -7.60 1.89 -12.40
N GLU A 83 -7.48 0.99 -13.37
CA GLU A 83 -7.38 1.31 -14.79
C GLU A 83 -8.58 0.71 -15.54
N ARG A 84 -9.04 1.40 -16.59
CA ARG A 84 -10.04 0.83 -17.52
C ARG A 84 -9.31 0.17 -18.68
N GLU A 85 -9.74 -1.03 -19.02
CA GLU A 85 -9.26 -1.71 -20.22
C GLU A 85 -9.77 -0.96 -21.47
N PRO A 86 -8.89 -0.53 -22.40
CA PRO A 86 -9.31 0.17 -23.62
C PRO A 86 -10.34 -0.66 -24.41
N GLY A 87 -11.47 -0.06 -24.75
CA GLY A 87 -12.54 -0.75 -25.49
C GLY A 87 -13.43 -1.69 -24.65
N SER A 88 -13.23 -1.77 -23.33
CA SER A 88 -13.96 -2.66 -22.43
C SER A 88 -14.53 -1.89 -21.23
N ARG A 89 -15.60 -2.44 -20.63
CA ARG A 89 -16.14 -1.94 -19.34
C ARG A 89 -15.42 -2.56 -18.13
N ARG A 90 -14.48 -3.48 -18.36
CA ARG A 90 -13.78 -4.19 -17.28
C ARG A 90 -12.73 -3.29 -16.63
N GLU A 91 -12.70 -3.35 -15.31
CA GLU A 91 -11.68 -2.70 -14.50
C GLU A 91 -10.49 -3.64 -14.31
N ARG A 92 -9.30 -3.07 -14.38
CA ARG A 92 -8.05 -3.73 -14.02
C ARG A 92 -7.43 -3.00 -12.85
N TYR A 93 -6.86 -3.77 -11.93
CA TYR A 93 -6.23 -3.27 -10.72
C TYR A 93 -4.74 -3.53 -10.81
N ARG A 94 -3.95 -2.49 -10.61
CA ARG A 94 -2.50 -2.54 -10.74
C ARG A 94 -1.81 -2.16 -9.44
N VAL A 95 -0.87 -2.99 -8.99
CA VAL A 95 0.16 -2.55 -8.05
C VAL A 95 1.28 -1.96 -8.88
N ARG A 96 1.39 -0.63 -8.92
CA ARG A 96 2.53 0.01 -9.61
C ARG A 96 3.76 -0.16 -8.73
N GLY A 97 4.81 -0.72 -9.30
CA GLY A 97 5.98 -1.20 -8.55
C GLY A 97 6.64 -0.13 -7.68
N ASP A 98 6.47 1.15 -8.03
CA ASP A 98 6.91 2.31 -7.27
C ASP A 98 5.86 2.94 -6.35
N GLN A 99 4.63 3.05 -6.82
CA GLN A 99 3.61 3.84 -6.13
C GLN A 99 3.16 3.23 -4.81
N TRP A 100 3.25 1.91 -4.63
CA TRP A 100 2.79 1.29 -3.39
C TRP A 100 3.70 1.58 -2.18
N TYR A 101 5.02 1.66 -2.37
CA TYR A 101 5.91 2.06 -1.28
C TYR A 101 5.81 3.56 -1.00
N GLU A 102 5.62 4.38 -2.03
CA GLU A 102 5.35 5.81 -1.86
C GLU A 102 4.06 6.04 -1.08
N ALA A 103 3.02 5.26 -1.34
CA ALA A 103 1.76 5.32 -0.60
C ALA A 103 1.89 4.91 0.88
N LEU A 104 2.70 3.89 1.18
CA LEU A 104 2.99 3.51 2.57
C LEU A 104 3.75 4.59 3.34
N THR A 105 4.63 5.33 2.65
CA THR A 105 5.41 6.42 3.22
C THR A 105 4.69 7.78 3.16
N SER A 106 3.70 7.93 2.29
CA SER A 106 2.85 9.14 2.13
C SER A 106 1.82 9.23 3.26
N ARG A 107 2.32 9.23 4.51
CA ARG A 107 1.55 9.55 5.71
C ARG A 107 1.49 11.05 5.95
N GLU A 108 1.94 11.86 4.99
CA GLU A 108 2.09 13.30 5.07
C GLU A 108 0.80 13.98 5.58
N ALA A 109 -0.36 13.62 5.02
CA ALA A 109 -1.63 14.18 5.45
C ALA A 109 -2.01 13.83 6.91
N VAL A 110 -1.62 12.65 7.40
CA VAL A 110 -1.86 12.25 8.81
C VAL A 110 -0.89 12.96 9.73
N LEU A 111 0.39 12.99 9.36
CA LEU A 111 1.44 13.66 10.12
C LEU A 111 1.16 15.15 10.26
N ARG A 112 0.80 15.85 9.18
CA ARG A 112 0.40 17.27 9.20
C ARG A 112 -0.77 17.52 10.17
N ARG A 113 -1.83 16.69 10.10
CA ARG A 113 -2.97 16.81 11.04
C ARG A 113 -2.56 16.63 12.51
N TRP A 114 -1.63 15.70 12.78
CA TRP A 114 -1.12 15.51 14.14
C TRP A 114 -0.26 16.68 14.59
N GLN A 115 0.60 17.20 13.73
CA GLN A 115 1.39 18.39 14.02
C GLN A 115 0.49 19.59 14.34
N ASP A 116 -0.57 19.82 13.56
CA ASP A 116 -1.53 20.90 13.79
C ASP A 116 -2.21 20.76 15.16
N ALA A 117 -2.71 19.56 15.48
CA ALA A 117 -3.31 19.27 16.78
C ALA A 117 -2.31 19.42 17.95
N LEU A 118 -1.06 19.02 17.76
CA LEU A 118 0.00 19.18 18.77
C LEU A 118 0.35 20.66 18.98
N ARG A 119 0.42 21.48 17.92
CA ARG A 119 0.63 22.93 18.02
C ARG A 119 -0.47 23.60 18.83
N GLU A 120 -1.73 23.27 18.55
CA GLU A 120 -2.88 23.74 19.33
C GLU A 120 -2.79 23.28 20.79
N GLY A 121 -2.40 22.02 21.01
CA GLY A 121 -2.20 21.45 22.33
C GLY A 121 -1.15 22.20 23.15
N VAL A 122 0.02 22.50 22.57
CA VAL A 122 1.09 23.28 23.21
C VAL A 122 0.58 24.65 23.66
N ALA A 123 -0.15 25.36 22.79
CA ALA A 123 -0.71 26.67 23.12
C ALA A 123 -1.78 26.57 24.24
N SER A 124 -2.57 25.50 24.23
CA SER A 124 -3.67 25.29 25.18
C SER A 124 -3.20 24.95 26.59
N VAL A 125 -2.17 24.13 26.72
CA VAL A 125 -1.63 23.71 28.05
C VAL A 125 -0.56 24.66 28.59
N GLY A 126 -0.14 25.64 27.80
CA GLY A 126 0.95 26.56 28.11
C GLY A 126 2.32 25.96 27.77
N PRO A 127 3.15 26.64 26.95
CA PRO A 127 4.38 26.09 26.40
C PRO A 127 5.45 25.79 27.45
N ASP A 128 5.49 26.57 28.53
CA ASP A 128 6.48 26.42 29.61
C ASP A 128 6.07 25.41 30.69
N THR A 129 4.89 24.80 30.56
CA THR A 129 4.46 23.76 31.49
C THR A 129 5.14 22.43 31.15
N PRO A 130 5.29 21.50 32.12
CA PRO A 130 5.79 20.16 31.82
C PRO A 130 4.98 19.41 30.76
N ALA A 131 3.68 19.71 30.62
CA ALA A 131 2.84 19.15 29.56
C ALA A 131 3.15 19.80 28.20
N GLY A 132 3.28 21.12 28.16
CA GLY A 132 3.67 21.88 26.97
C GLY A 132 5.00 21.41 26.40
N LEU A 133 6.00 21.21 27.26
CA LEU A 133 7.32 20.69 26.87
C LEU A 133 7.25 19.30 26.23
N ARG A 134 6.48 18.36 26.81
CA ARG A 134 6.28 17.02 26.22
C ARG A 134 5.58 17.07 24.87
N LEU A 135 4.55 17.90 24.73
CA LEU A 135 3.85 18.09 23.46
C LEU A 135 4.76 18.74 22.41
N ALA A 136 5.57 19.72 22.80
CA ALA A 136 6.52 20.40 21.92
C ALA A 136 7.62 19.43 21.44
N GLU A 137 8.16 18.59 22.31
CA GLU A 137 9.12 17.53 21.92
C GLU A 137 8.48 16.53 20.95
N THR A 138 7.22 16.14 21.20
CA THR A 138 6.48 15.22 20.33
C THR A 138 6.22 15.84 18.96
N LEU A 139 5.85 17.13 18.92
CA LEU A 139 5.71 17.90 17.69
C LEU A 139 7.03 17.95 16.91
N ALA A 140 8.13 18.31 17.58
CA ALA A 140 9.45 18.38 16.96
C ALA A 140 9.88 17.02 16.38
N PHE A 141 9.57 15.91 17.05
CA PHE A 141 9.81 14.57 16.52
C PHE A 141 9.04 14.31 15.22
N PHE A 142 7.75 14.64 15.16
CA PHE A 142 6.97 14.44 13.93
C PHE A 142 7.40 15.35 12.78
N GLU A 143 7.80 16.60 13.07
CA GLU A 143 8.37 17.51 12.07
C GLU A 143 9.73 17.02 11.54
N PHE A 144 10.54 16.39 12.40
CA PHE A 144 11.78 15.74 11.99
C PHE A 144 11.51 14.52 11.10
N VAL A 145 10.61 13.62 11.53
CA VAL A 145 10.27 12.40 10.78
C VAL A 145 9.70 12.72 9.40
N GLU A 146 8.87 13.74 9.26
CA GLU A 146 8.33 14.18 7.96
C GLU A 146 9.46 14.48 6.95
N LYS A 147 10.44 15.29 7.37
CA LYS A 147 11.60 15.66 6.53
C LYS A 147 12.52 14.48 6.21
N GLU A 148 12.74 13.59 7.17
CA GLU A 148 13.59 12.41 6.98
C GLU A 148 12.93 11.38 6.05
N ILE A 149 11.60 11.24 6.08
CA ILE A 149 10.87 10.39 5.12
C ILE A 149 11.06 10.91 3.70
N GLU A 150 10.92 12.22 3.46
CA GLU A 150 11.16 12.81 2.14
C GLU A 150 12.58 12.49 1.64
N THR A 151 13.58 12.74 2.47
CA THR A 151 14.99 12.47 2.15
C THR A 151 15.26 10.98 1.92
N LEU A 152 14.66 10.10 2.73
CA LEU A 152 14.76 8.65 2.58
C LEU A 152 14.19 8.20 1.24
N MET A 153 13.05 8.76 0.83
CA MET A 153 12.40 8.41 -0.43
C MET A 153 13.21 8.88 -1.64
N ASP A 154 13.79 10.08 -1.59
CA ASP A 154 14.70 10.55 -2.65
C ASP A 154 15.91 9.62 -2.82
N ARG A 155 16.53 9.22 -1.70
CA ARG A 155 17.64 8.25 -1.70
C ARG A 155 17.21 6.89 -2.23
N TRP A 156 16.01 6.42 -1.89
CA TRP A 156 15.46 5.17 -2.40
C TRP A 156 15.22 5.24 -3.92
N ARG A 157 14.64 6.33 -4.43
CA ARG A 157 14.43 6.53 -5.88
C ARG A 157 15.77 6.43 -6.64
N ALA A 158 16.80 7.11 -6.15
CA ALA A 158 18.16 7.04 -6.73
C ALA A 158 18.73 5.62 -6.67
N HIS A 159 18.67 4.96 -5.51
CA HIS A 159 19.17 3.59 -5.34
C HIS A 159 18.43 2.59 -6.24
N ARG A 160 17.11 2.76 -6.42
CA ARG A 160 16.31 1.92 -7.32
C ARG A 160 16.75 2.09 -8.76
N GLU A 161 16.97 3.32 -9.23
CA GLU A 161 17.41 3.59 -10.60
C GLU A 161 18.78 2.92 -10.88
N GLU A 162 19.71 2.99 -9.93
CA GLU A 162 21.01 2.32 -10.03
C GLU A 162 20.89 0.80 -10.06
N ARG A 163 20.03 0.22 -9.21
CA ARG A 163 19.96 -1.24 -8.99
C ARG A 163 19.04 -1.97 -9.96
N PHE A 164 17.97 -1.32 -10.43
CA PHE A 164 16.92 -1.94 -11.23
C PHE A 164 16.67 -1.22 -12.58
N GLY A 165 17.35 -0.10 -12.84
CA GLY A 165 17.16 0.72 -14.04
C GLY A 165 15.91 1.60 -13.99
N ARG A 166 15.74 2.45 -15.01
CA ARG A 166 14.47 3.16 -15.26
C ARG A 166 13.45 2.16 -15.79
N GLY A 167 12.79 1.44 -14.88
CA GLY A 167 11.57 0.68 -15.18
C GLY A 167 10.38 1.61 -15.33
#